data_AF-A0A2D4FV95-F1
#
_entry.id   AF-A0A2D4FV95-F1
#
_cell.length_a   1.000
_cell.length_b   1.000
_cell.length_c   1.000
_cell.angle_alpha   90.00
_cell.angle_beta   90.00
_cell.angle_gamma   90.00
#
_symmetry.space_group_name_H-M   'P 1'
#
loop_
_entity.id
_entity.type
_entity.pdbx_description
1 polymer ?
#
loop_
_entity_poly.entity_id
_entity_poly.type
_entity_poly.pdbx_seq_one_letter_code
_entity_poly.pdbx_strand_id
1 'polypeptide(L)'
;TMHYQKSLPRLPIPKLEDTIRRYLSAQKPLLDDDKFRKTEQLAGNFENGIGRELQDHLVAKDKQNKHTSYISGPWFDMYLQAREPIILNFNPFMAFSPDPKPEYNDQLVKATNMTVAALRFLKTLRAGILEPEVFHLNPSKSDTPGFKKLIRFVPSSLSWFGAYMVNAYPLDMSQYFRL
;
A
#
# COMPACT_ATOMS: atom_id res chain seq x y z
N THR A 1 -11.84 11.62 -6.27
CA THR A 1 -10.91 10.46 -6.22
C THR A 1 -9.44 10.83 -6.09
N MET A 2 -8.74 11.27 -7.14
CA MET A 2 -7.26 11.36 -7.15
C MET A 2 -6.65 12.63 -6.52
N HIS A 3 -7.40 13.32 -5.65
CA HIS A 3 -7.05 14.67 -5.19
C HIS A 3 -5.69 14.76 -4.49
N TYR A 4 -5.36 13.74 -3.68
CA TYR A 4 -4.16 13.70 -2.83
C TYR A 4 -2.89 13.20 -3.52
N GLN A 5 -3.01 12.53 -4.67
CA GLN A 5 -1.94 11.71 -5.26
C GLN A 5 -0.66 12.51 -5.56
N LYS A 6 -0.78 13.80 -5.93
CA LYS A 6 0.37 14.67 -6.23
C LYS A 6 1.16 15.14 -5.01
N SER A 7 0.64 14.91 -3.80
CA SER A 7 1.24 15.39 -2.54
C SER A 7 1.48 14.28 -1.52
N LEU A 8 1.31 13.01 -1.92
CA LEU A 8 1.63 11.89 -1.05
C LEU A 8 3.11 11.92 -0.63
N PRO A 9 3.42 11.59 0.62
CA PRO A 9 4.80 11.52 1.09
C PRO A 9 5.51 10.36 0.41
N ARG A 10 6.82 10.51 0.23
CA ARG A 10 7.66 9.45 -0.32
C ARG A 10 7.82 8.33 0.71
N LEU A 11 7.82 7.09 0.23
CA LEU A 11 8.10 5.93 1.08
C LEU A 11 9.55 6.01 1.58
N PRO A 12 9.80 6.02 2.90
CA PRO A 12 11.15 6.14 3.43
C PRO A 12 11.94 4.84 3.23
N ILE A 13 13.24 4.98 2.97
CA ILE A 13 14.20 3.87 3.04
C ILE A 13 14.76 3.84 4.46
N PRO A 14 14.62 2.74 5.21
CA PRO A 14 15.20 2.62 6.54
C PRO A 14 16.73 2.70 6.51
N LYS A 15 17.33 3.09 7.63
CA LYS A 15 18.77 2.97 7.84
C LYS A 15 19.21 1.50 7.74
N LEU A 16 20.42 1.25 7.24
CA LEU A 16 20.94 -0.11 7.08
C LEU A 16 21.09 -0.79 8.44
N GLU A 17 21.58 -0.06 9.43
CA GLU A 17 21.79 -0.53 10.81
C GLU A 17 20.45 -0.92 11.46
N ASP A 18 19.40 -0.10 11.27
CA ASP A 18 18.06 -0.40 11.77
C ASP A 18 17.47 -1.65 11.10
N THR A 19 17.72 -1.82 9.80
CA THR A 19 17.28 -2.99 9.02
C THR A 19 17.97 -4.26 9.52
N ILE A 20 19.29 -4.23 9.71
CA ILE A 20 20.07 -5.37 10.19
C ILE A 20 19.65 -5.77 11.60
N ARG A 21 19.50 -4.79 12.51
CA ARG A 21 19.00 -5.04 13.87
C ARG A 21 17.62 -5.69 13.88
N ARG A 22 16.68 -5.20 13.06
CA ARG A 22 15.32 -5.77 12.93
C ARG A 22 15.36 -7.17 12.33
N TYR A 23 16.19 -7.39 11.31
CA TYR A 23 16.40 -8.70 10.71
C TYR A 23 16.89 -9.72 11.75
N LEU A 24 17.95 -9.41 12.50
CA LEU A 24 18.47 -10.29 13.54
C LEU A 24 17.44 -10.52 14.66
N SER A 25 16.69 -9.49 15.06
CA SER A 25 15.61 -9.65 16.05
C SER A 25 14.55 -10.66 15.60
N ALA A 26 14.21 -10.66 14.30
CA ALA A 26 13.24 -11.59 13.72
C ALA A 26 13.81 -13.00 13.52
N GLN A 27 15.12 -13.15 13.33
CA GLN A 27 15.79 -14.45 13.20
C GLN A 27 15.99 -15.17 14.55
N LYS A 28 16.14 -14.40 15.64
CA LYS A 28 16.40 -14.95 16.97
C LYS A 28 15.44 -16.06 17.43
N PRO A 29 14.10 -15.96 17.23
CA PRO A 29 13.20 -17.06 17.60
C PRO A 29 13.19 -18.24 16.61
N LEU A 30 13.85 -18.13 15.45
CA LEU A 30 13.81 -19.14 14.38
C LEU A 30 15.07 -20.02 14.31
N LEU A 31 16.18 -19.53 14.89
CA LEU A 31 17.50 -20.15 14.78
C LEU A 31 17.99 -20.63 16.14
N ASP A 32 18.69 -21.76 16.14
CA ASP A 32 19.52 -22.15 17.29
C ASP A 32 20.74 -21.22 17.42
N ASP A 33 21.41 -21.27 18.57
CA ASP A 33 22.48 -20.35 18.93
C ASP A 33 23.63 -20.35 17.91
N ASP A 34 24.03 -21.51 17.43
CA ASP A 34 25.16 -21.63 16.50
C ASP A 34 24.81 -21.04 15.12
N LYS A 35 23.59 -21.31 14.61
CA LYS A 35 23.09 -20.67 13.38
C LYS A 35 22.89 -19.17 13.54
N PHE A 36 22.42 -18.73 14.71
CA PHE A 36 22.23 -17.31 14.98
C PHE A 36 23.57 -16.56 14.98
N ARG A 37 24.60 -17.07 15.68
CA ARG A 37 25.95 -16.47 15.68
C ARG A 37 26.53 -16.35 14.26
N LYS A 38 26.37 -17.40 13.43
CA LYS A 38 26.79 -17.36 12.03
C LYS A 38 26.03 -16.28 11.24
N THR A 39 24.72 -16.16 11.47
CA THR A 39 23.87 -15.17 10.82
C THR A 39 24.23 -13.74 11.24
N GLU A 40 24.50 -13.53 12.53
CA GLU A 40 24.97 -12.26 13.09
C GLU A 40 26.30 -11.83 12.47
N GLN A 41 27.27 -12.74 12.35
CA GLN A 41 28.54 -12.45 11.68
C GLN A 41 28.34 -12.05 10.21
N LEU A 42 27.50 -12.79 9.46
CA LEU A 42 27.20 -12.47 8.07
C LEU A 42 26.51 -11.10 7.94
N ALA A 43 25.56 -10.79 8.82
CA ALA A 43 24.86 -9.52 8.83
C ALA A 43 25.80 -8.36 9.15
N GLY A 44 26.70 -8.52 10.12
CA GLY A 44 27.74 -7.55 10.44
C GLY A 44 28.72 -7.31 9.30
N ASN A 45 29.14 -8.36 8.59
CA ASN A 45 29.99 -8.24 7.40
C ASN A 45 29.26 -7.53 6.25
N PHE A 46 27.96 -7.78 6.07
CA PHE A 46 27.16 -7.10 5.06
C PHE A 46 26.99 -5.61 5.39
N GLU A 47 26.66 -5.28 6.64
CA GLU A 47 26.49 -3.90 7.12
C GLU A 47 27.76 -3.06 6.95
N ASN A 48 28.92 -3.65 7.23
CA ASN A 48 30.23 -2.98 7.16
C ASN A 48 30.95 -3.18 5.81
N GLY A 49 30.30 -3.83 4.85
CA GLY A 49 30.87 -4.14 3.53
C GLY A 49 29.92 -3.76 2.40
N ILE A 50 29.65 -4.72 1.51
CA ILE A 50 28.86 -4.52 0.28
C ILE A 50 27.45 -3.96 0.54
N GLY A 51 26.86 -4.22 1.71
CA GLY A 51 25.53 -3.71 2.05
C GLY A 51 25.48 -2.19 2.12
N ARG A 52 26.57 -1.53 2.53
CA ARG A 52 26.67 -0.07 2.55
C ARG A 52 26.68 0.51 1.14
N GLU A 53 27.47 -0.07 0.24
CA GLU A 53 27.50 0.34 -1.18
C GLU A 53 26.13 0.16 -1.85
N LEU A 54 25.47 -0.97 -1.59
CA LEU A 54 24.13 -1.24 -2.11
C LEU A 54 23.08 -0.27 -1.55
N GLN A 55 23.16 0.07 -0.26
CA GLN A 55 22.29 1.05 0.37
C GLN A 55 22.47 2.45 -0.26
N ASP A 56 23.72 2.86 -0.50
CA ASP A 56 24.02 4.14 -1.15
C ASP A 56 23.47 4.20 -2.58
N HIS A 57 23.63 3.12 -3.35
CA HIS A 57 23.03 2.99 -4.68
C HIS A 57 21.50 3.00 -4.64
N LEU A 58 20.88 2.32 -3.66
CA LEU A 58 19.43 2.32 -3.47
C LEU A 58 18.91 3.73 -3.19
N VAL A 59 19.55 4.47 -2.28
CA VAL A 59 19.20 5.85 -1.94
C VAL A 59 19.44 6.81 -3.10
N ALA A 60 20.52 6.63 -3.87
CA ALA A 60 20.80 7.42 -5.06
C ALA A 60 19.72 7.21 -6.14
N LYS A 61 19.35 5.94 -6.41
CA LYS A 61 18.29 5.58 -7.34
C LYS A 61 16.94 6.16 -6.90
N ASP A 62 16.62 6.08 -5.61
CA ASP A 62 15.40 6.67 -5.03
C ASP A 62 15.37 8.20 -5.25
N LYS A 63 16.47 8.91 -4.97
CA LYS A 63 16.59 10.36 -5.20
C LYS A 63 16.38 10.77 -6.67
N GLN A 64 16.72 9.91 -7.62
CA GLN A 64 16.50 10.13 -9.05
C GLN A 64 15.06 9.82 -9.49
N ASN A 65 14.31 9.01 -8.73
CA ASN A 65 12.98 8.51 -9.07
C ASN A 65 11.91 8.96 -8.07
N LYS A 66 11.88 10.25 -7.73
CA LYS A 66 11.02 10.80 -6.66
C LYS A 66 9.51 10.66 -6.88
N HIS A 67 9.08 10.36 -8.09
CA HIS A 67 7.68 10.22 -8.49
C HIS A 67 7.12 8.81 -8.20
N THR A 68 7.94 7.89 -7.69
CA THR A 68 7.56 6.52 -7.31
C THR A 68 8.25 6.12 -5.99
N SER A 69 8.08 4.88 -5.57
CA SER A 69 8.76 4.29 -4.41
C SER A 69 9.86 3.31 -4.85
N TYR A 70 10.88 3.15 -4.01
CA TYR A 70 12.01 2.25 -4.28
C TYR A 70 11.59 0.78 -4.47
N ILE A 71 10.43 0.39 -3.92
CA ILE A 71 9.97 -1.01 -3.86
C ILE A 71 8.92 -1.36 -4.93
N SER A 72 8.18 -0.39 -5.47
CA SER A 72 7.05 -0.70 -6.36
C SER A 72 7.47 -1.48 -7.61
N GLY A 73 8.54 -1.06 -8.29
CA GLY A 73 9.07 -1.76 -9.47
C GLY A 73 9.54 -3.20 -9.16
N PRO A 74 10.51 -3.36 -8.24
CA PRO A 74 11.00 -4.70 -7.85
C PRO A 74 9.89 -5.64 -7.37
N TRP A 75 8.88 -5.12 -6.67
CA TRP A 75 7.75 -5.91 -6.21
C TRP A 75 6.87 -6.42 -7.35
N PHE A 76 6.59 -5.59 -8.36
CA PHE A 76 5.91 -6.04 -9.57
C PHE A 76 6.74 -7.06 -10.34
N ASP A 77 8.04 -6.81 -10.52
CA ASP A 77 8.93 -7.72 -11.23
C ASP A 77 8.96 -9.11 -10.57
N MET A 78 9.01 -9.18 -9.24
CA MET A 78 8.97 -10.44 -8.49
C MET A 78 7.76 -11.30 -8.87
N TYR A 79 6.55 -10.72 -8.85
CA TYR A 79 5.32 -11.48 -9.16
C TYR A 79 5.16 -11.78 -10.65
N LEU A 80 5.57 -10.86 -11.54
CA LEU A 80 5.43 -11.05 -12.98
C LEU A 80 6.46 -12.03 -13.55
N GLN A 81 7.62 -12.19 -12.90
CA GLN A 81 8.65 -13.13 -13.30
C GLN A 81 8.50 -14.52 -12.66
N ALA A 82 7.71 -14.64 -11.59
CA ALA A 82 7.39 -15.92 -10.97
C ALA A 82 6.82 -16.91 -11.99
N ARG A 83 7.23 -18.18 -11.89
CA ARG A 83 6.88 -19.24 -12.85
C ARG A 83 5.91 -20.26 -12.27
N GLU A 84 5.67 -20.18 -10.97
CA GLU A 84 4.68 -20.95 -10.25
C GLU A 84 3.27 -20.63 -10.77
N PRO A 85 2.37 -21.63 -10.80
CA PRO A 85 0.97 -21.39 -11.14
C PRO A 85 0.35 -20.36 -10.20
N ILE A 86 -0.43 -19.42 -10.73
CA ILE A 86 -1.07 -18.38 -9.90
C ILE A 86 -2.14 -18.91 -8.96
N ILE A 87 -2.74 -20.06 -9.30
CA ILE A 87 -3.71 -20.75 -8.46
C ILE A 87 -2.98 -21.32 -7.25
N LEU A 88 -3.56 -21.15 -6.05
CA LEU A 88 -2.99 -21.51 -4.74
C LEU A 88 -1.80 -20.67 -4.28
N ASN A 89 -0.80 -20.44 -5.16
CA ASN A 89 0.43 -19.74 -4.75
C ASN A 89 0.23 -18.23 -4.55
N PHE A 90 -0.62 -17.60 -5.37
CA PHE A 90 -0.78 -16.14 -5.36
C PHE A 90 -2.22 -15.69 -5.19
N ASN A 91 -3.18 -16.27 -5.93
CA ASN A 91 -4.55 -15.78 -5.98
C ASN A 91 -5.30 -16.05 -4.65
N PRO A 92 -5.64 -15.00 -3.86
CA PRO A 92 -6.54 -15.14 -2.73
C PRO A 92 -8.00 -14.99 -3.18
N PHE A 93 -8.94 -15.24 -2.28
CA PHE A 93 -10.36 -14.89 -2.50
C PHE A 93 -10.97 -14.26 -1.25
N MET A 94 -12.03 -13.49 -1.45
CA MET A 94 -12.89 -12.98 -0.38
C MET A 94 -14.34 -13.34 -0.72
N ALA A 95 -15.10 -13.77 0.29
CA ALA A 95 -16.52 -14.07 0.14
C ALA A 95 -17.36 -12.95 0.77
N PHE A 96 -18.44 -12.57 0.08
CA PHE A 96 -19.40 -11.61 0.62
C PHE A 96 -20.32 -12.29 1.64
N SER A 97 -20.72 -11.54 2.67
CA SER A 97 -21.85 -11.93 3.51
C SER A 97 -23.13 -12.07 2.66
N PRO A 98 -24.08 -12.93 3.07
CA PRO A 98 -25.40 -12.95 2.44
C PRO A 98 -26.08 -11.59 2.59
N ASP A 99 -26.96 -11.27 1.64
CA ASP A 99 -27.86 -10.12 1.82
C ASP A 99 -28.73 -10.39 3.06
N PRO A 100 -28.90 -9.42 3.99
CA PRO A 100 -29.76 -9.59 5.15
C PRO A 100 -31.20 -10.00 4.81
N LYS A 101 -31.66 -9.71 3.59
CA LYS A 101 -32.95 -10.12 3.05
C LYS A 101 -32.80 -11.43 2.28
N PRO A 102 -33.39 -12.55 2.76
CA PRO A 102 -33.25 -13.86 2.11
C PRO A 102 -33.63 -13.87 0.63
N GLU A 103 -34.68 -13.13 0.25
CA GLU A 103 -35.17 -13.04 -1.13
C GLU A 103 -34.19 -12.40 -2.11
N TYR A 104 -33.22 -11.61 -1.62
CA TYR A 104 -32.14 -11.03 -2.44
C TYR A 104 -30.96 -11.98 -2.66
N ASN A 105 -30.97 -13.17 -2.03
CA ASN A 105 -29.94 -14.19 -2.22
C ASN A 105 -30.28 -15.23 -3.29
N ASP A 106 -31.41 -15.07 -4.01
CA ASP A 106 -31.64 -15.79 -5.26
C ASP A 106 -30.48 -15.56 -6.23
N GLN A 107 -30.05 -16.60 -6.95
CA GLN A 107 -28.85 -16.55 -7.78
C GLN A 107 -28.96 -15.47 -8.87
N LEU A 108 -30.10 -15.42 -9.58
CA LEU A 108 -30.30 -14.47 -10.68
C LEU A 108 -30.38 -13.04 -10.15
N VAL A 109 -31.15 -12.84 -9.07
CA VAL A 109 -31.30 -11.53 -8.43
C VAL A 109 -29.96 -11.02 -7.90
N LYS A 110 -29.24 -11.84 -7.13
CA LYS A 110 -27.96 -11.46 -6.53
C LYS A 110 -26.90 -11.21 -7.58
N ALA A 111 -26.75 -12.09 -8.58
CA ALA A 111 -25.79 -11.91 -9.65
C ALA A 111 -26.05 -10.62 -10.45
N THR A 112 -27.31 -10.31 -10.74
CA THR A 112 -27.71 -9.07 -11.42
C THR A 112 -27.34 -7.84 -10.59
N ASN A 113 -27.73 -7.82 -9.30
CA ASN A 113 -27.44 -6.71 -8.41
C ASN A 113 -25.94 -6.49 -8.21
N MET A 114 -25.17 -7.55 -7.98
CA MET A 114 -23.70 -7.47 -7.83
C MET A 114 -23.03 -6.95 -9.11
N THR A 115 -23.45 -7.44 -10.27
CA THR A 115 -22.90 -6.99 -11.57
C THR A 115 -23.19 -5.50 -11.80
N VAL A 116 -24.43 -5.07 -11.57
CA VAL A 116 -24.81 -3.65 -11.70
C VAL A 116 -24.05 -2.79 -10.68
N ALA A 117 -23.88 -3.26 -9.44
CA ALA A 117 -23.11 -2.55 -8.42
C ALA A 117 -21.63 -2.40 -8.81
N ALA A 118 -21.00 -3.45 -9.37
CA ALA A 118 -19.64 -3.39 -9.88
C ALA A 118 -19.51 -2.38 -11.04
N LEU A 119 -20.46 -2.35 -11.97
CA LEU A 119 -20.47 -1.36 -13.06
C LEU A 119 -20.69 0.07 -12.55
N ARG A 120 -21.52 0.25 -11.50
CA ARG A 120 -21.67 1.55 -10.84
C ARG A 120 -20.35 1.99 -10.20
N PHE A 121 -19.65 1.08 -9.50
CA PHE A 121 -18.33 1.36 -8.94
C PHE A 121 -17.33 1.79 -10.04
N LEU A 122 -17.27 1.03 -11.15
CA LEU A 122 -16.40 1.37 -12.29
C LEU A 122 -16.70 2.76 -12.86
N LYS A 123 -17.98 3.12 -13.02
CA LYS A 123 -18.39 4.47 -13.47
C LYS A 123 -18.00 5.54 -12.44
N THR A 124 -18.23 5.29 -11.15
CA THR A 124 -17.90 6.20 -10.04
C THR A 124 -16.38 6.45 -9.96
N LEU A 125 -15.56 5.42 -10.11
CA LEU A 125 -14.10 5.52 -10.15
C LEU A 125 -13.64 6.32 -11.37
N ARG A 126 -14.08 5.94 -12.58
CA ARG A 126 -13.66 6.60 -13.84
C ARG A 126 -14.11 8.06 -13.93
N ALA A 127 -15.27 8.40 -13.37
CA ALA A 127 -15.76 9.77 -13.31
C ALA A 127 -15.08 10.62 -12.23
N GLY A 128 -14.16 10.05 -11.43
CA GLY A 128 -13.42 10.79 -10.40
C GLY A 128 -14.27 11.18 -9.18
N ILE A 129 -15.46 10.59 -9.04
CA ILE A 129 -16.42 10.87 -7.96
C ILE A 129 -16.38 9.84 -6.83
N LEU A 130 -15.59 8.77 -6.95
CA LEU A 130 -15.26 7.91 -5.82
C LEU A 130 -14.52 8.75 -4.77
N GLU A 131 -14.92 8.65 -3.51
CA GLU A 131 -14.20 9.33 -2.44
C GLU A 131 -12.73 8.87 -2.42
N PRO A 132 -11.76 9.77 -2.16
CA PRO A 132 -10.37 9.35 -2.01
C PRO A 132 -10.22 8.33 -0.87
N GLU A 133 -9.35 7.34 -1.04
CA GLU A 133 -9.03 6.40 0.03
C GLU A 133 -8.20 7.11 1.11
N VAL A 134 -8.69 7.13 2.34
CA VAL A 134 -8.07 7.86 3.45
C VAL A 134 -8.19 7.06 4.73
N PHE A 135 -7.07 6.87 5.43
CA PHE A 135 -7.08 6.35 6.78
C PHE A 135 -7.28 7.50 7.78
N HIS A 136 -8.31 7.41 8.61
CA HIS A 136 -8.68 8.45 9.56
C HIS A 136 -8.39 7.99 11.00
N LEU A 137 -7.49 8.68 11.72
CA LEU A 137 -7.31 8.41 13.16
C LEU A 137 -8.53 8.84 13.97
N ASN A 138 -9.23 9.89 13.52
CA ASN A 138 -10.49 10.33 14.11
C ASN A 138 -11.48 10.74 13.00
N PRO A 139 -12.32 9.82 12.50
CA PRO A 139 -13.30 10.09 11.45
C PRO A 139 -14.27 11.21 11.81
N SER A 140 -14.67 11.34 13.09
CA SER A 140 -15.62 12.37 13.54
C SER A 140 -15.16 13.81 13.27
N LYS A 141 -13.85 14.03 13.12
CA LYS A 141 -13.25 15.33 12.79
C LYS A 141 -12.82 15.43 11.33
N SER A 142 -12.30 14.34 10.77
CA SER A 142 -11.60 14.36 9.48
C SER A 142 -12.41 13.81 8.31
N ASP A 143 -13.42 12.98 8.56
CA ASP A 143 -14.37 12.50 7.55
C ASP A 143 -15.71 13.24 7.68
N THR A 144 -15.69 14.55 7.45
CA THR A 144 -16.87 15.41 7.60
C THR A 144 -17.16 16.19 6.32
N PRO A 145 -18.44 16.52 6.04
CA PRO A 145 -18.79 17.40 4.92
C PRO A 145 -18.08 18.76 4.98
N GLY A 146 -17.87 19.29 6.19
CA GLY A 146 -17.15 20.55 6.40
C GLY A 146 -15.69 20.46 5.93
N PHE A 147 -14.97 19.41 6.37
CA PHE A 147 -13.62 19.15 5.92
C PHE A 147 -13.55 18.91 4.41
N LYS A 148 -14.43 18.07 3.85
CA LYS A 148 -14.50 17.77 2.41
C LYS A 148 -14.76 19.05 1.57
N LYS A 149 -15.61 19.96 2.06
CA LYS A 149 -15.91 21.24 1.41
C LYS A 149 -14.73 22.20 1.41
N LEU A 150 -13.87 22.14 2.43
CA LEU A 150 -12.66 22.95 2.55
C LEU A 150 -11.52 22.36 1.72
N ILE A 151 -11.21 21.07 1.90
CA ILE A 151 -10.03 20.42 1.32
C ILE A 151 -10.06 20.42 -0.22
N ARG A 152 -11.25 20.35 -0.84
CA ARG A 152 -11.40 20.37 -2.30
C ARG A 152 -10.84 21.64 -2.98
N PHE A 153 -10.69 22.74 -2.24
CA PHE A 153 -10.10 23.98 -2.76
C PHE A 153 -8.59 24.06 -2.56
N VAL A 154 -8.01 23.18 -1.74
CA VAL A 154 -6.56 23.09 -1.56
C VAL A 154 -5.98 22.46 -2.84
N PRO A 155 -4.94 23.04 -3.46
CA PRO A 155 -4.33 22.45 -4.64
C PRO A 155 -3.80 21.04 -4.35
N SER A 156 -3.88 20.13 -5.33
CA SER A 156 -3.40 18.76 -5.19
C SER A 156 -1.93 18.63 -4.79
N SER A 157 -1.10 19.65 -5.04
CA SER A 157 0.30 19.70 -4.60
C SER A 157 0.46 19.89 -3.08
N LEU A 158 -0.58 20.35 -2.38
CA LEU A 158 -0.59 20.61 -0.94
C LEU A 158 -1.67 19.84 -0.17
N SER A 159 -2.61 19.22 -0.88
CA SER A 159 -3.80 18.59 -0.30
C SER A 159 -3.50 17.55 0.80
N TRP A 160 -2.43 16.77 0.69
CA TRP A 160 -2.05 15.80 1.71
C TRP A 160 -1.72 16.46 3.06
N PHE A 161 -1.06 17.63 3.06
CA PHE A 161 -0.77 18.37 4.29
C PHE A 161 -2.06 18.84 4.97
N GLY A 162 -3.09 19.21 4.18
CA GLY A 162 -4.41 19.55 4.70
C GLY A 162 -5.07 18.38 5.44
N ALA A 163 -4.96 17.17 4.89
CA ALA A 163 -5.44 15.95 5.56
C ALA A 163 -4.59 15.61 6.80
N TYR A 164 -3.27 15.76 6.71
CA TYR A 164 -2.34 15.48 7.80
C TYR A 164 -2.63 16.33 9.05
N MET A 165 -2.98 17.61 8.87
CA MET A 165 -3.36 18.52 9.98
C MET A 165 -4.58 18.04 10.79
N VAL A 166 -5.43 17.19 10.22
CA VAL A 166 -6.60 16.61 10.89
C VAL A 166 -6.42 15.12 11.21
N ASN A 167 -5.17 14.65 11.23
CA ASN A 167 -4.81 13.26 11.51
C ASN A 167 -5.47 12.27 10.52
N ALA A 168 -5.59 12.67 9.26
CA ALA A 168 -6.04 11.83 8.16
C ALA A 168 -4.90 11.59 7.16
N TYR A 169 -4.80 10.35 6.68
CA TYR A 169 -3.68 9.85 5.88
C TYR A 169 -4.23 9.31 4.56
N PRO A 170 -4.29 10.15 3.52
CA PRO A 170 -4.63 9.69 2.17
C PRO A 170 -3.69 8.58 1.69
N LEU A 171 -4.26 7.60 0.99
CA LEU A 171 -3.54 6.43 0.49
C LEU A 171 -3.26 6.55 -1.02
N ASP A 172 -2.29 5.77 -1.49
CA ASP A 172 -2.02 5.61 -2.92
C ASP A 172 -3.21 4.92 -3.60
N MET A 173 -3.63 5.47 -4.74
CA MET A 173 -4.71 4.90 -5.56
C MET A 173 -4.23 4.57 -6.98
N SER A 174 -2.92 4.54 -7.21
CA SER A 174 -2.33 4.36 -8.55
C SER A 174 -2.67 3.00 -9.18
N GLN A 175 -3.05 2.01 -8.39
CA GLN A 175 -3.38 0.66 -8.86
C GLN A 175 -4.87 0.45 -9.18
N TYR A 176 -5.75 1.35 -8.74
CA TYR A 176 -7.21 1.15 -8.77
C TYR A 176 -7.77 1.02 -10.19
N PHE A 177 -7.09 1.54 -11.21
CA PHE A 177 -7.54 1.42 -12.60
C PHE A 177 -7.43 -0.01 -13.16
N ARG A 178 -6.77 -0.93 -12.45
CA ARG A 178 -6.64 -2.34 -12.83
C ARG A 178 -7.77 -3.24 -12.31
N LEU A 179 -8.74 -2.67 -11.58
CA LEU A 179 -10.03 -3.30 -11.24
C LEU A 179 -10.96 -3.32 -12.45
#